data_AF-A0A839UDE2-F1
#
_entry.id   AF-A0A839UDE2-F1
#
_cell.length_a   1.000
_cell.length_b   1.000
_cell.length_c   1.000
_cell.angle_alpha   90.00
_cell.angle_beta   90.00
_cell.angle_gamma   90.00
#
_symmetry.space_group_name_H-M   'P 1'
#
loop_
_entity.id
_entity.type
_entity.pdbx_description
1 polymer ?
#
loop_
_entity_poly.entity_id
_entity_poly.type
_entity_poly.pdbx_seq_one_letter_code
_entity_poly.pdbx_strand_id
1 'polypeptide(L)'
;MAGGDTAPPGQREKHIAAIANVGRLKWQAVTGYGKRALIETAIDRYKALIGRRLRARSFAAQQTEAAIGCIALNRMLACGRSESVRHQIRQA
;
A
#
# COMPACT_ATOMS: atom_id res chain seq x y z
N MET A 1 -44.10 -9.79 15.74
CA MET A 1 -42.63 -9.79 15.94
C MET A 1 -42.05 -8.60 15.17
N ALA A 2 -41.90 -7.45 15.81
CA ALA A 2 -41.34 -6.25 15.19
C ALA A 2 -40.28 -5.69 16.14
N GLY A 3 -39.05 -5.63 15.68
CA GLY A 3 -37.88 -5.23 16.48
C GLY A 3 -36.59 -5.71 15.84
N GLY A 4 -36.39 -5.43 14.55
CA GLY A 4 -35.09 -5.55 13.92
C GLY A 4 -34.42 -4.19 14.00
N ASP A 5 -33.46 -4.06 14.90
CA ASP A 5 -32.67 -2.83 15.12
C ASP A 5 -32.16 -2.26 13.80
N THR A 6 -32.78 -1.17 13.35
CA THR A 6 -32.31 -0.37 12.21
C THR A 6 -31.23 0.59 12.69
N ALA A 7 -30.17 0.03 13.30
CA ALA A 7 -28.96 0.79 13.54
C ALA A 7 -28.36 1.21 12.18
N PRO A 8 -27.87 2.45 12.03
CA PRO A 8 -27.21 2.88 10.81
C PRO A 8 -26.09 1.89 10.44
N PRO A 9 -25.96 1.50 9.16
CA PRO A 9 -25.00 0.48 8.77
C PRO A 9 -23.60 0.87 9.26
N GLY A 10 -22.94 -0.09 9.89
CA GLY A 10 -21.58 0.05 10.38
C GLY A 10 -20.60 0.31 9.26
N GLN A 11 -19.37 0.69 9.63
CA GLN A 11 -18.32 0.96 8.66
C GLN A 11 -18.04 -0.26 7.76
N ARG A 12 -18.11 -1.47 8.35
CA ARG A 12 -17.90 -2.73 7.63
C ARG A 12 -18.98 -2.97 6.59
N GLU A 13 -20.25 -2.80 6.95
CA GLU A 13 -21.40 -3.02 6.08
C GLU A 13 -21.36 -2.04 4.90
N LYS A 14 -20.99 -0.77 5.15
CA LYS A 14 -20.75 0.24 4.11
C LYS A 14 -19.63 -0.17 3.15
N HIS A 15 -18.51 -0.71 3.66
CA HIS A 15 -17.44 -1.21 2.81
C HIS A 15 -17.87 -2.43 1.97
N ILE A 16 -18.62 -3.36 2.54
CA ILE A 16 -19.13 -4.54 1.81
C ILE A 16 -20.06 -4.10 0.69
N ALA A 17 -21.02 -3.22 0.97
CA ALA A 17 -21.93 -2.67 -0.02
C ALA A 17 -21.16 -1.90 -1.13
N ALA A 18 -20.16 -1.09 -0.75
CA ALA A 18 -19.33 -0.38 -1.71
C ALA A 18 -18.52 -1.34 -2.60
N ILE A 19 -17.91 -2.38 -2.03
CA ILE A 19 -17.16 -3.40 -2.78
C ILE A 19 -18.08 -4.13 -3.77
N ALA A 20 -19.30 -4.48 -3.34
CA ALA A 20 -20.28 -5.13 -4.20
C ALA A 20 -20.70 -4.23 -5.38
N ASN A 21 -20.86 -2.93 -5.14
CA ASN A 21 -21.28 -1.96 -6.16
C ASN A 21 -20.16 -1.60 -7.16
N VAL A 22 -18.96 -1.24 -6.67
CA VAL A 22 -17.89 -0.72 -7.55
C VAL A 22 -16.78 -1.73 -7.85
N GLY A 23 -16.84 -2.91 -7.25
CA GLY A 23 -15.79 -3.93 -7.31
C GLY A 23 -14.63 -3.66 -6.34
N ARG A 24 -13.99 -4.73 -5.87
CA ARG A 24 -12.92 -4.68 -4.86
C ARG A 24 -11.73 -3.79 -5.25
N LEU A 25 -11.25 -3.91 -6.48
CA LEU A 25 -10.05 -3.18 -6.92
C LEU A 25 -10.29 -1.67 -6.96
N LYS A 26 -11.43 -1.24 -7.52
CA LYS A 26 -11.81 0.18 -7.56
C LYS A 26 -12.05 0.70 -6.15
N TRP A 27 -12.74 -0.05 -5.30
CA TRP A 27 -12.90 0.30 -3.89
C TRP A 27 -11.56 0.48 -3.17
N GLN A 28 -10.60 -0.45 -3.34
CA GLN A 28 -9.27 -0.34 -2.73
C GLN A 28 -8.49 0.88 -3.23
N ALA A 29 -8.61 1.22 -4.51
CA ALA A 29 -7.96 2.40 -5.09
C ALA A 29 -8.54 3.71 -4.51
N VAL A 30 -9.88 3.82 -4.46
CA VAL A 30 -10.58 5.03 -3.99
C VAL A 30 -10.37 5.24 -2.49
N THR A 31 -10.37 4.16 -1.70
CA THR A 31 -10.13 4.22 -0.25
C THR A 31 -8.65 4.31 0.13
N GLY A 32 -7.74 4.07 -0.82
CA GLY A 32 -6.30 4.00 -0.55
C GLY A 32 -5.89 2.84 0.36
N TYR A 33 -6.71 1.78 0.44
CA TYR A 33 -6.51 0.65 1.37
C TYR A 33 -5.11 0.01 1.25
N GLY A 34 -4.56 -0.05 0.03
CA GLY A 34 -3.24 -0.65 -0.24
C GLY A 34 -2.04 0.21 0.19
N LYS A 35 -2.23 1.48 0.59
CA LYS A 35 -1.11 2.40 0.88
C LYS A 35 -0.20 1.89 2.00
N ARG A 36 -0.78 1.35 3.07
CA ARG A 36 -0.01 0.83 4.21
C ARG A 36 0.89 -0.33 3.81
N ALA A 37 0.34 -1.31 3.08
CA ALA A 37 1.10 -2.46 2.60
C ALA A 37 2.27 -2.02 1.71
N LEU A 38 2.05 -1.05 0.81
CA LEU A 38 3.12 -0.50 -0.04
C LEU A 38 4.25 0.15 0.77
N ILE A 39 3.91 0.91 1.80
CA ILE A 39 4.89 1.56 2.68
C ILE A 39 5.66 0.50 3.49
N GLU A 40 4.97 -0.47 4.07
CA GLU A 40 5.60 -1.55 4.85
C GLU A 40 6.61 -2.32 3.98
N THR A 41 6.24 -2.68 2.75
CA THR A 41 7.17 -3.30 1.79
C THR A 41 8.33 -2.38 1.39
N ALA A 42 8.10 -1.07 1.24
CA ALA A 42 9.18 -0.13 0.93
C ALA A 42 10.19 -0.03 2.09
N ILE A 43 9.71 0.05 3.32
CA ILE A 43 10.56 0.11 4.53
C ILE A 43 11.31 -1.21 4.75
N ASP A 44 10.66 -2.35 4.52
CA ASP A 44 11.31 -3.66 4.62
C ASP A 44 12.49 -3.78 3.63
N ARG A 45 12.27 -3.42 2.36
CA ARG A 45 13.33 -3.38 1.35
C ARG A 45 14.44 -2.40 1.68
N TYR A 46 14.09 -1.21 2.19
CA TYR A 46 15.08 -0.24 2.65
C TYR A 46 15.98 -0.87 3.72
N LYS A 47 15.39 -1.51 4.74
CA LYS A 47 16.15 -2.14 5.83
C LYS A 47 17.01 -3.31 5.37
N ALA A 48 16.53 -4.10 4.41
CA ALA A 48 17.23 -5.25 3.87
C ALA A 48 18.42 -4.86 2.98
N LEU A 49 18.26 -3.84 2.13
CA LEU A 49 19.26 -3.48 1.10
C LEU A 49 20.20 -2.35 1.53
N ILE A 50 19.69 -1.33 2.23
CA ILE A 50 20.49 -0.17 2.66
C ILE A 50 21.01 -0.39 4.09
N GLY A 51 20.10 -0.81 4.98
CA GLY A 51 20.45 -1.17 6.35
C GLY A 51 19.39 -0.79 7.37
N ARG A 52 19.49 -1.43 8.54
CA ARG A 52 18.50 -1.29 9.63
C ARG A 52 18.63 -0.01 10.45
N ARG A 53 19.69 0.78 10.26
CA ARG A 53 20.02 1.97 11.06
C ARG A 53 20.56 3.09 10.17
N LEU A 54 20.26 4.33 10.55
CA LEU A 54 20.87 5.52 9.97
C LEU A 54 22.21 5.79 10.66
N ARG A 55 23.25 6.10 9.88
CA ARG A 55 24.62 6.29 10.37
C ARG A 55 24.94 7.76 10.65
N ALA A 56 24.21 8.67 10.03
CA ALA A 56 24.38 10.10 10.24
C ALA A 56 24.07 10.49 11.70
N ARG A 57 24.85 11.43 12.23
CA ARG A 57 24.79 11.82 13.65
C ARG A 57 23.76 12.93 13.94
N SER A 58 23.47 13.80 12.97
CA SER A 58 22.47 14.85 13.12
C SER A 58 21.16 14.46 12.44
N PHE A 59 20.03 14.95 12.97
CA PHE A 59 18.72 14.63 12.42
C PHE A 59 18.55 15.12 10.97
N ALA A 60 19.09 16.30 10.62
CA ALA A 60 19.08 16.80 9.24
C ALA A 60 19.86 15.87 8.29
N ALA A 61 21.02 15.37 8.72
CA ALA A 61 21.80 14.43 7.94
C ALA A 61 21.14 13.05 7.84
N GLN A 62 20.44 12.60 8.89
CA GLN A 62 19.64 11.37 8.87
C GLN A 62 18.47 11.44 7.87
N GLN A 63 17.77 12.57 7.80
CA GLN A 63 16.72 12.79 6.79
C GLN A 63 17.31 12.73 5.38
N THR A 64 18.48 13.33 5.18
CA THR A 64 19.20 13.30 3.90
C THR A 64 19.64 11.89 3.54
N GLU A 65 20.19 11.14 4.50
CA GLU A 65 20.57 9.72 4.34
C GLU A 65 19.36 8.87 3.92
N ALA A 66 18.21 9.03 4.59
CA ALA A 66 16.99 8.34 4.24
C ALA A 66 16.48 8.71 2.84
N ALA A 67 16.51 10.00 2.48
CA ALA A 67 16.10 10.46 1.15
C ALA A 67 16.98 9.87 0.05
N ILE A 68 18.30 9.86 0.23
CA ILE A 68 19.25 9.24 -0.70
C ILE A 68 18.99 7.74 -0.82
N GLY A 69 18.78 7.04 0.31
CA GLY A 69 18.47 5.61 0.30
C GLY A 69 17.18 5.28 -0.45
N CYS A 70 16.12 6.10 -0.29
CA CYS A 70 14.89 5.97 -1.07
C CYS A 70 15.10 6.19 -2.57
N ILE A 71 15.91 7.19 -2.96
CA ILE A 71 16.26 7.45 -4.36
C ILE A 71 17.02 6.25 -4.96
N ALA A 72 18.01 5.72 -4.22
CA ALA A 72 18.76 4.55 -4.64
C ALA A 72 17.84 3.33 -4.84
N LEU A 73 16.93 3.08 -3.89
CA LEU A 73 15.96 1.99 -3.99
C LEU A 73 15.03 2.15 -5.22
N ASN A 74 14.56 3.35 -5.48
CA ASN A 74 13.72 3.63 -6.66
C ASN A 74 14.48 3.41 -7.96
N ARG A 75 15.78 3.75 -8.02
CA ARG A 75 16.63 3.45 -9.19
C ARG A 75 16.83 1.95 -9.39
N MET A 76 17.12 1.20 -8.31
CA MET A 76 17.22 -0.26 -8.38
C MET A 76 15.93 -0.89 -8.92
N LEU A 77 14.77 -0.39 -8.47
CA LEU A 77 13.48 -0.85 -8.98
C LEU A 77 13.28 -0.52 -10.45
N ALA A 78 13.66 0.66 -10.91
CA ALA A 78 13.56 1.01 -12.33
C ALA A 78 14.43 0.10 -13.21
N CYS A 79 15.62 -0.31 -12.74
CA CYS A 79 16.53 -1.15 -13.51
C CYS A 79 16.17 -2.65 -13.46
N GLY A 80 15.65 -3.15 -12.33
CA GLY A 80 15.44 -4.59 -12.13
C GLY A 80 13.99 -5.08 -12.23
N ARG A 81 13.02 -4.18 -12.49
CA ARG A 81 11.60 -4.55 -12.50
C ARG A 81 11.23 -5.26 -13.80
N SER A 82 10.71 -6.48 -13.66
CA SER A 82 10.01 -7.17 -14.74
C SER A 82 8.66 -6.51 -15.03
N GLU A 83 8.28 -6.48 -16.31
CA GLU A 83 6.94 -6.06 -16.72
C GLU A 83 5.93 -7.14 -16.36
N SER A 84 5.24 -6.94 -15.25
CA SER A 84 4.14 -7.81 -14.84
C SER A 84 2.89 -7.49 -15.66
N VAL A 85 2.53 -8.36 -16.61
CA VAL A 85 1.25 -8.27 -17.33
C VAL A 85 0.19 -9.06 -16.57
N ARG A 86 -0.94 -8.42 -16.25
CA ARG A 86 -2.08 -9.12 -15.66
C ARG A 86 -2.84 -9.85 -16.77
N HIS A 87 -2.83 -11.17 -16.73
CA HIS A 87 -3.71 -11.97 -17.56
C HIS A 87 -5.14 -11.89 -17.01
N GLN A 88 -6.08 -11.34 -17.80
CA GLN A 88 -7.50 -11.41 -17.47
C GLN A 88 -8.04 -12.73 -17.99
N ILE A 89 -8.40 -13.63 -17.08
CA ILE A 89 -9.22 -14.78 -17.45
C ILE A 89 -10.60 -14.22 -17.82
N ARG A 90 -10.95 -14.32 -19.12
CA ARG A 90 -12.34 -14.10 -19.56
C ARG A 90 -13.20 -15.13 -18.85
N GLN A 91 -14.10 -14.68 -17.98
CA GLN A 91 -15.17 -15.53 -17.48
C GLN A 91 -16.12 -15.78 -18.66
N ALA A 92 -16.39 -17.06 -18.92
CA ALA A 92 -17.39 -17.52 -19.88
C ALA A 92 -18.80 -17.32 -19.31
#